data_AF-A0A972DQG0-F1
#
_entry.id   AF-A0A972DQG0-F1
#
_cell.length_a   1.000
_cell.length_b   1.000
_cell.length_c   1.000
_cell.angle_alpha   90.00
_cell.angle_beta   90.00
_cell.angle_gamma   90.00
#
_symmetry.space_group_name_H-M   'P 1'
#
loop_
_entity.id
_entity.type
_entity.pdbx_description
1 polymer ?
#
loop_
_entity_poly.entity_id
_entity_poly.type
_entity_poly.pdbx_seq_one_letter_code
_entity_poly.pdbx_strand_id
1 'polypeptide(L)' 'AAYSDLTLMKDKSVGVLWERGNYRFITFTRLDREFLEPAER' A
#
# COMPACT_ATOMS: atom_id res chain seq x y z
N ALA A 1 -14.27 4.90 9.79
CA ALA A 1 -13.64 4.33 8.59
C ALA A 1 -12.54 5.29 8.17
N ALA A 2 -11.38 4.79 7.77
CA ALA A 2 -10.27 5.61 7.28
C ALA A 2 -10.10 5.37 5.77
N TYR A 3 -9.59 6.35 5.03
CA TYR A 3 -9.45 6.29 3.57
C TYR A 3 -8.06 5.85 3.12
N SER A 4 -8.01 5.29 1.92
CA SER A 4 -6.77 4.94 1.21
C SER A 4 -6.93 5.11 -0.30
N ASP A 5 -5.82 5.34 -0.98
CA ASP A 5 -5.72 5.36 -2.45
C ASP A 5 -4.45 4.60 -2.91
N LEU A 6 -4.48 4.11 -4.14
CA LEU A 6 -3.47 3.22 -4.70
C LEU A 6 -2.96 3.72 -6.04
N THR A 7 -1.68 3.48 -6.32
CA THR A 7 -1.10 3.71 -7.64
C THR A 7 -0.12 2.61 -8.02
N LEU A 8 -0.03 2.32 -9.32
CA LEU A 8 1.01 1.46 -9.87
C LEU A 8 2.28 2.28 -10.09
N MET A 9 3.38 1.86 -9.48
CA MET A 9 4.68 2.53 -9.62
C MET A 9 5.42 2.06 -10.88
N LYS A 10 6.46 2.80 -11.28
CA LYS A 10 7.24 2.50 -12.50
C LYS A 10 7.91 1.13 -12.49
N ASP A 11 8.28 0.64 -11.31
CA ASP A 11 8.86 -0.69 -11.11
C ASP A 11 7.82 -1.79 -10.88
N LYS A 12 6.55 -1.49 -11.16
CA LYS A 12 5.39 -2.40 -11.02
C LYS A 12 5.05 -2.79 -9.58
N SER A 13 5.66 -2.16 -8.57
CA SER A 13 5.16 -2.23 -7.19
C SER A 13 3.93 -1.34 -7.01
N VAL A 14 3.18 -1.56 -5.92
CA VAL A 14 2.01 -0.76 -5.57
C VAL A 14 2.39 0.26 -4.50
N GLY A 15 2.13 1.54 -4.78
CA GLY A 15 2.18 2.60 -3.79
C GLY A 15 0.82 2.77 -3.12
N VAL A 16 0.79 2.72 -1.79
CA VAL A 16 -0.41 2.89 -0.97
C VAL A 16 -0.29 4.18 -0.16
N LEU A 17 -1.25 5.08 -0.33
CA LEU A 17 -1.45 6.20 0.57
C LEU A 17 -2.65 5.90 1.46
N TRP A 18 -2.49 5.98 2.78
CA TRP A 18 -3.58 5.64 3.69
C TRP A 18 -3.54 6.42 5.01
N GLU A 19 -4.72 6.64 5.58
CA GLU A 19 -4.90 7.35 6.84
C GLU A 19 -4.74 6.41 8.05
N ARG A 20 -3.99 6.85 9.07
CA ARG A 20 -3.85 6.09 10.32
C ARG A 20 -3.71 6.97 11.56
N GLY A 21 -3.77 6.32 12.72
CA GLY A 21 -3.63 7.00 14.01
C GLY A 21 -4.76 7.98 14.30
N ASN A 22 -6.02 7.57 14.02
CA ASN A 22 -7.21 8.40 14.16
C ASN A 22 -7.11 9.70 13.33
N TYR A 23 -6.87 9.55 12.02
CA TYR A 23 -6.79 10.65 11.03
C TYR A 23 -5.66 11.66 11.25
N ARG A 24 -4.65 11.31 12.05
CA ARG A 24 -3.51 12.19 12.33
C ARG A 24 -2.38 12.08 11.32
N PHE A 25 -2.32 10.97 10.59
CA PHE A 25 -1.22 10.68 9.69
C PHE A 25 -1.73 10.18 8.35
N ILE A 26 -1.18 10.76 7.29
CA ILE A 26 -1.19 10.16 5.96
C ILE A 26 0.12 9.40 5.81
N THR A 27 0.05 8.11 5.52
CA THR A 27 1.20 7.21 5.45
C THR A 27 1.35 6.67 4.04
N PHE A 28 2.59 6.67 3.54
CA PHE A 28 2.96 5.98 2.31
C PHE A 28 3.56 4.61 2.64
N THR A 29 3.09 3.57 1.95
CA THR A 29 3.62 2.22 2.04
C THR A 29 3.79 1.69 0.63
N ARG A 30 4.96 1.11 0.34
CA ARG A 30 5.23 0.45 -0.93
C ARG A 30 5.15 -1.06 -0.71
N LEU A 31 4.38 -1.74 -1.55
CA LEU A 31 4.19 -3.19 -1.52
C LEU A 31 4.67 -3.77 -2.85
N ASP A 32 5.56 -4.76 -2.79
CA ASP A 32 5.94 -5.56 -3.95
C ASP A 32 4.97 -6.73 -4.17
N ARG A 33 5.15 -7.42 -5.29
CA ARG A 33 4.29 -8.55 -5.65
C ARG A 33 4.51 -9.75 -4.73
N GLU A 34 5.73 -9.96 -4.25
CA GLU A 34 6.04 -11.05 -3.33
C GLU A 34 5.31 -10.91 -1.99
N PHE A 35 5.08 -9.68 -1.53
CA PHE A 35 4.26 -9.41 -0.35
C PHE A 35 2.77 -9.68 -0.58
N LEU A 36 2.25 -9.33 -1.77
CA LEU A 36 0.82 -9.39 -2.07
C LEU A 36 0.33 -10.80 -2.44
N GLU A 37 1.19 -11.57 -3.11
CA GLU A 37 0.85 -12.90 -3.61
C GLU A 37 1.33 -13.98 -2.63
N PRO A 38 0.57 -15.06 -2.43
CA PRO A 38 1.05 -16.20 -1.66
C PRO A 38 2.26 -16.85 -2.35
N ALA A 39 3.24 -17.31 -1.56
CA ALA A 39 4.31 -18.16 -2.09
C ALA A 39 3.69 -19.43 -2.69
N GLU A 40 3.93 -19.69 -3.97
CA GLU A 40 3.47 -20.90 -4.64
C GLU A 40 4.00 -22.13 -3.88
N ARG A 41 3.09 -23.03 -3.50
CA ARG A 41 3.40 -24.31 -2.85
C ARG A 41 3.86 -25.34 -3.87
#